data_AF-A0A1Q6L7N6-F1
#
_entry.id   AF-A0A1Q6L7N6-F1
#
_cell.length_a   1.000
_cell.length_b   1.000
_cell.length_c   1.000
_cell.angle_alpha   90.00
_cell.angle_beta   90.00
_cell.angle_gamma   90.00
#
_symmetry.space_group_name_H-M   'P 1'
#
loop_
_entity.id
_entity.type
_entity.pdbx_description
1 polymer ?
#
loop_
_entity_poly.entity_id
_entity_poly.type
_entity_poly.pdbx_seq_one_letter_code
_entity_poly.pdbx_strand_id
1 'polypeptide(L)'
;MKKFNLKSTKFINFIFLLILVLLFIFIYYFSPTITNIIENSKNNNVKSENESNLLSYKIYDNTNSDNLKILLKINSNNGIEYIKEKDGTTIYGNSKNKIALDYTCSINNEETIVVKEIGNKEKTEKFTISEIGSADFPFIINTADELINIQNTDYNLLNIDSKTVFYRLGKDIDLSTIENWTPIGTEKNPFVGTLDGDGHTISNLNFNNTPESNFGLFGYSSATLKNIKLENFNITGKDTIGALVGNLKGTIDNIEANNIIINGAENNIGGLVGTCTSLSSISNCTVNATVHGTNNVGGICGYVNYYNCYTDLHISNNYANVELSGTTNVGGILGYLYVYDSIYIRDDYIVQNLYIENNYTTGNSICSGNNIGGIVGKIDEFGIDPAYCNAYGSHHYFYIHINNSYSEIKLTSQGNNIGGILGYGYVYANGRTDYQYKRYDLIIENSFTTSDITGNDYVGTIAGYLYKYSRESGSDTFITLKNLYGTGKITSTDTNIGLLGKAIQDGYTAITISATNCYYVPETTGLSTTSTYGTAKNYQNMFTQSEFSSWDFNTIWVIEEGSTMPYLRNIPKPNKINKSQ
;
A
#
# COMPACT_ATOMS: atom_id res chain seq x y z
N MET A 1 -14.93 0.71 49.50
CA MET A 1 -15.10 -0.22 48.34
C MET A 1 -16.38 0.11 47.60
N LYS A 2 -16.29 0.48 46.32
CA LYS A 2 -17.33 0.44 45.26
C LYS A 2 -16.66 1.05 44.01
N LYS A 3 -16.03 0.28 43.12
CA LYS A 3 -16.55 -0.56 42.02
C LYS A 3 -17.55 0.17 41.10
N PHE A 4 -17.02 0.54 39.92
CA PHE A 4 -17.57 0.61 38.55
C PHE A 4 -19.08 0.36 38.33
N ASN A 5 -19.72 1.18 37.46
CA ASN A 5 -20.16 0.71 36.13
C ASN A 5 -20.52 1.83 35.13
N LEU A 6 -20.25 1.55 33.84
CA LEU A 6 -20.40 2.40 32.65
C LEU A 6 -21.82 2.40 32.04
N LYS A 7 -22.07 3.44 31.21
CA LYS A 7 -22.82 3.51 29.92
C LYS A 7 -23.87 4.63 29.89
N SER A 8 -23.70 5.65 29.05
CA SER A 8 -24.82 6.19 28.27
C SER A 8 -24.39 6.97 27.03
N THR A 9 -25.10 6.68 25.94
CA THR A 9 -25.34 7.26 24.62
C THR A 9 -25.17 8.78 24.39
N LYS A 10 -24.76 9.57 25.39
CA LYS A 10 -24.49 11.01 25.28
C LYS A 10 -23.17 11.36 24.60
N PHE A 11 -22.20 10.44 24.66
CA PHE A 11 -20.91 10.59 23.97
C PHE A 11 -21.05 10.50 22.44
N ILE A 12 -22.02 9.71 21.95
CA ILE A 12 -22.26 9.49 20.52
C ILE A 12 -22.90 10.72 19.84
N ASN A 13 -23.81 11.43 20.54
CA ASN A 13 -24.46 12.63 20.00
C ASN A 13 -23.57 13.88 20.02
N PHE A 14 -22.56 13.93 20.90
CA PHE A 14 -21.57 15.01 20.93
C PHE A 14 -20.63 14.96 19.72
N ILE A 15 -20.20 13.74 19.34
CA ILE A 15 -19.37 13.50 18.15
C ILE A 15 -20.13 13.86 16.86
N PHE A 16 -21.42 13.51 16.76
CA PHE A 16 -22.22 13.80 15.56
C PHE A 16 -22.46 15.31 15.33
N LEU A 17 -22.62 16.08 16.41
CA LEU A 17 -22.83 17.52 16.33
C LEU A 17 -21.54 18.28 15.99
N LEU A 18 -20.39 17.79 16.45
CA LEU A 18 -19.08 18.34 16.12
C LEU A 18 -18.76 18.16 14.62
N ILE A 19 -19.09 16.98 14.05
CA ILE A 19 -18.92 16.68 12.62
C ILE A 19 -19.77 17.61 11.76
N LEU A 20 -21.02 17.87 12.15
CA LEU A 20 -21.94 18.75 11.38
C LEU A 20 -21.49 20.22 11.36
N VAL A 21 -20.90 20.70 12.47
CA VAL A 21 -20.42 22.09 12.59
C VAL A 21 -19.15 22.29 11.78
N LEU A 22 -18.24 21.30 11.75
CA LEU A 22 -17.05 21.34 10.90
C LEU A 22 -17.41 21.30 9.41
N LEU A 23 -18.42 20.52 9.02
CA LEU A 23 -18.92 20.46 7.65
C LEU A 23 -19.49 21.82 7.17
N PHE A 24 -20.19 22.54 8.05
CA PHE A 24 -20.79 23.84 7.73
C PHE A 24 -19.76 24.96 7.58
N ILE A 25 -18.71 24.95 8.41
CA ILE A 25 -17.60 25.90 8.31
C ILE A 25 -16.80 25.65 7.02
N PHE A 26 -16.65 24.38 6.63
CA PHE A 26 -15.99 23.97 5.39
C PHE A 26 -16.72 24.46 4.13
N ILE A 27 -18.05 24.32 4.09
CA ILE A 27 -18.89 24.80 2.96
C ILE A 27 -18.85 26.33 2.83
N TYR A 28 -18.82 27.06 3.95
CA TYR A 28 -18.87 28.51 3.96
C TYR A 28 -17.57 29.19 3.47
N TYR A 29 -16.41 28.56 3.68
CA TYR A 29 -15.11 29.17 3.36
C TYR A 29 -14.47 28.70 2.04
N PHE A 30 -14.87 27.55 1.46
CA PHE A 30 -14.13 26.92 0.36
C PHE A 30 -14.90 26.68 -0.94
N SER A 31 -16.02 27.37 -1.19
CA SER A 31 -16.67 27.39 -2.52
C SER A 31 -16.29 28.65 -3.31
N PRO A 32 -15.48 28.57 -4.39
CA PRO A 32 -15.10 29.74 -5.19
C PRO A 32 -16.24 30.30 -6.05
N THR A 33 -17.42 29.68 -6.04
CA THR A 33 -18.49 29.99 -7.02
C THR A 33 -19.54 30.98 -6.49
N ILE A 34 -19.53 31.31 -5.19
CA ILE A 34 -20.54 32.21 -4.59
C ILE A 34 -20.07 33.68 -4.53
N THR A 35 -18.86 34.01 -4.99
CA THR A 35 -18.42 35.42 -5.01
C THR A 35 -19.04 36.20 -6.19
N ASN A 36 -19.61 35.55 -7.20
CA ASN A 36 -20.18 36.21 -8.39
C ASN A 36 -21.71 36.37 -8.41
N ILE A 37 -22.43 35.97 -7.36
CA ILE A 37 -23.90 36.12 -7.29
C ILE A 37 -24.34 37.31 -6.41
N ILE A 38 -23.46 37.85 -5.56
CA ILE A 38 -23.83 38.92 -4.61
C ILE A 38 -23.69 40.34 -5.21
N GLU A 39 -23.04 40.53 -6.36
CA GLU A 39 -22.95 41.86 -6.99
C GLU A 39 -24.11 42.24 -7.93
N ASN A 40 -25.08 41.36 -8.21
CA ASN A 40 -26.13 41.62 -9.21
C ASN A 40 -27.59 41.61 -8.69
N SER A 41 -27.85 41.84 -7.40
CA SER A 41 -29.24 42.01 -6.91
C SER A 41 -29.53 43.30 -6.13
N LYS A 42 -28.74 44.37 -6.37
CA LYS A 42 -29.21 45.74 -6.09
C LYS A 42 -30.22 46.17 -7.16
N ASN A 43 -31.45 45.66 -7.07
CA ASN A 43 -32.70 46.29 -7.51
C ASN A 43 -33.82 45.23 -7.53
N ASN A 44 -34.67 45.21 -6.51
CA ASN A 44 -36.12 45.34 -6.65
C ASN A 44 -36.83 45.19 -5.31
N ASN A 45 -37.68 46.18 -5.03
CA ASN A 45 -38.67 46.14 -3.96
C ASN A 45 -39.70 45.03 -4.21
N VAL A 46 -39.92 44.12 -3.25
CA VAL A 46 -41.23 43.45 -3.07
C VAL A 46 -41.50 43.28 -1.57
N LYS A 47 -42.68 43.79 -1.15
CA LYS A 47 -43.25 43.69 0.18
C LYS A 47 -43.67 42.26 0.53
N SER A 48 -43.60 41.95 1.82
CA SER A 48 -44.11 40.77 2.49
C SER A 48 -45.63 40.61 2.41
N GLU A 49 -46.13 39.37 2.36
CA GLU A 49 -46.97 38.78 3.42
C GLU A 49 -47.26 37.28 3.17
N ASN A 50 -46.92 36.47 4.20
CA ASN A 50 -47.61 35.28 4.73
C ASN A 50 -47.86 34.03 3.87
N GLU A 51 -46.99 33.02 4.03
CA GLU A 51 -47.26 31.82 4.86
C GLU A 51 -45.93 31.13 5.21
N SER A 52 -45.69 30.89 6.49
CA SER A 52 -44.38 30.52 7.05
C SER A 52 -44.04 29.04 6.87
N ASN A 53 -42.88 28.75 6.27
CA ASN A 53 -42.21 27.45 6.32
C ASN A 53 -41.86 27.09 7.77
N LEU A 54 -42.75 26.35 8.43
CA LEU A 54 -42.54 25.85 9.79
C LEU A 54 -41.86 24.47 9.73
N LEU A 55 -40.66 24.37 10.30
CA LEU A 55 -39.95 23.12 10.48
C LEU A 55 -40.24 22.58 11.88
N SER A 56 -40.67 21.31 11.97
CA SER A 56 -40.93 20.64 13.25
C SER A 56 -39.96 19.48 13.45
N TYR A 57 -39.23 19.49 14.56
CA TYR A 57 -38.27 18.45 14.91
C TYR A 57 -38.74 17.70 16.15
N LYS A 58 -38.74 16.38 16.06
CA LYS A 58 -39.09 15.48 17.16
C LYS A 58 -37.82 14.85 17.69
N ILE A 59 -37.54 15.07 18.96
CA ILE A 59 -36.40 14.48 19.66
C ILE A 59 -36.93 13.34 20.51
N TYR A 60 -36.45 12.14 20.20
CA TYR A 60 -36.83 10.90 20.88
C TYR A 60 -35.73 10.47 21.85
N ASP A 61 -36.08 9.60 22.79
CA ASP A 61 -35.12 9.02 23.72
C ASP A 61 -34.11 8.11 22.98
N ASN A 62 -32.81 8.32 23.20
CA ASN A 62 -31.72 7.52 22.60
C ASN A 62 -31.78 6.02 22.98
N THR A 63 -32.67 5.63 23.88
CA THR A 63 -32.91 4.24 24.28
C THR A 63 -34.22 3.65 23.75
N ASN A 64 -35.13 4.48 23.25
CA ASN A 64 -36.40 4.05 22.65
C ASN A 64 -36.95 5.11 21.69
N SER A 65 -36.86 4.82 20.38
CA SER A 65 -37.28 5.70 19.29
C SER A 65 -38.78 6.05 19.29
N ASP A 66 -39.62 5.34 20.05
CA ASP A 66 -41.05 5.60 20.14
C ASP A 66 -41.41 6.62 21.25
N ASN A 67 -40.45 6.98 22.11
CA ASN A 67 -40.66 7.89 23.23
C ASN A 67 -40.22 9.32 22.90
N LEU A 68 -41.18 10.17 22.52
CA LEU A 68 -40.96 11.60 22.28
C LEU A 68 -40.57 12.30 23.60
N LYS A 69 -39.40 12.95 23.61
CA LYS A 69 -38.92 13.76 24.74
C LYS A 69 -39.28 15.23 24.56
N ILE A 70 -39.04 15.75 23.35
CA ILE A 70 -39.21 17.18 23.05
C ILE A 70 -39.71 17.33 21.61
N LEU A 71 -40.74 18.15 21.42
CA LEU A 71 -41.15 18.67 20.12
C LEU A 71 -40.70 20.13 20.01
N LEU A 72 -39.89 20.42 19.00
CA LEU A 72 -39.43 21.77 18.68
C LEU A 72 -40.13 22.25 17.42
N LYS A 73 -40.73 23.44 17.46
CA LYS A 73 -41.31 24.09 16.28
C LYS A 73 -40.56 25.38 15.98
N ILE A 74 -40.00 25.45 14.78
CA ILE A 74 -39.11 26.53 14.35
C ILE A 74 -39.70 27.21 13.12
N ASN A 75 -39.80 28.54 13.19
CA ASN A 75 -40.19 29.38 12.08
C ASN A 75 -38.94 30.03 11.51
N SER A 76 -38.76 29.93 10.18
CA SER A 76 -37.60 30.49 9.48
C SER A 76 -37.37 31.98 9.77
N ASN A 77 -38.43 32.71 10.11
CA ASN A 77 -38.38 34.15 10.34
C ASN A 77 -38.26 34.54 11.81
N ASN A 78 -38.73 33.69 12.73
CA ASN A 78 -38.92 34.05 14.15
C ASN A 78 -38.17 33.14 15.15
N GLY A 79 -37.48 32.09 14.68
CA GLY A 79 -36.78 31.14 15.57
C GLY A 79 -37.70 30.11 16.22
N ILE A 80 -37.39 29.67 17.44
CA ILE A 80 -38.17 28.65 18.16
C ILE A 80 -39.50 29.27 18.66
N GLU A 81 -40.61 28.79 18.14
CA GLU A 81 -41.96 29.27 18.52
C GLU A 81 -42.46 28.60 19.80
N TYR A 82 -42.16 27.32 20.01
CA TYR A 82 -42.39 26.64 21.28
C TYR A 82 -41.59 25.34 21.41
N ILE A 83 -41.39 24.94 22.66
CA ILE A 83 -40.86 23.64 23.09
C ILE A 83 -41.98 22.92 23.82
N LYS A 84 -42.32 21.70 23.40
CA LYS A 84 -43.32 20.87 24.11
C LYS A 84 -42.65 19.63 24.69
N GLU A 85 -42.70 19.50 26.00
CA GLU A 85 -42.13 18.39 26.76
C GLU A 85 -43.07 17.18 26.79
N LYS A 86 -42.51 16.04 27.23
CA LYS A 86 -43.20 14.74 27.29
C LYS A 86 -44.47 14.75 28.15
N ASP A 87 -44.52 15.57 29.19
CA ASP A 87 -45.67 15.72 30.10
C ASP A 87 -46.77 16.62 29.51
N GLY A 88 -46.57 17.17 28.32
CA GLY A 88 -47.49 18.08 27.63
C GLY A 88 -47.23 19.55 27.93
N THR A 89 -46.30 19.87 28.83
CA THR A 89 -45.91 21.24 29.14
C THR A 89 -45.37 21.92 27.89
N THR A 90 -45.94 23.07 27.54
CA THR A 90 -45.55 23.83 26.36
C THR A 90 -44.94 25.15 26.79
N ILE A 91 -43.66 25.33 26.47
CA ILE A 91 -42.91 26.56 26.69
C ILE A 91 -42.97 27.36 25.40
N TYR A 92 -43.74 28.44 25.38
CA TYR A 92 -43.85 29.31 24.22
C TYR A 92 -42.66 30.26 24.14
N GLY A 93 -42.03 30.32 22.96
CA GLY A 93 -41.12 31.41 22.62
C GLY A 93 -41.95 32.69 22.48
N ASN A 94 -41.60 33.74 23.22
CA ASN A 94 -42.24 35.03 23.00
C ASN A 94 -41.60 35.66 21.74
N SER A 95 -42.42 36.19 20.84
CA SER A 95 -41.97 36.75 19.55
C SER A 95 -41.09 38.01 19.65
N LYS A 96 -40.63 38.37 20.85
CA LYS A 96 -39.71 39.49 21.11
C LYS A 96 -38.39 39.07 21.74
N ASN A 97 -38.27 37.85 22.27
CA ASN A 97 -37.07 37.32 22.88
C ASN A 97 -36.69 36.04 22.13
N LYS A 98 -35.67 36.16 21.29
CA LYS A 98 -34.87 35.01 20.87
C LYS A 98 -34.52 34.24 22.14
N ILE A 99 -34.98 32.99 22.29
CA ILE A 99 -34.40 32.08 23.28
C ILE A 99 -33.01 31.75 22.72
N ALA A 100 -32.03 32.60 23.02
CA ALA A 100 -30.65 32.27 22.79
C ALA A 100 -30.27 31.24 23.86
N LEU A 101 -29.95 30.01 23.44
CA LEU A 101 -29.06 29.18 24.23
C LEU A 101 -27.68 29.83 24.12
N ASP A 102 -27.43 30.84 24.96
CA ASP A 102 -26.19 31.61 25.00
C ASP A 102 -25.08 30.75 25.62
N TYR A 103 -24.54 29.81 24.85
CA TYR A 103 -23.19 29.33 25.07
C TYR A 103 -22.25 30.18 24.21
N THR A 104 -21.26 30.82 24.84
CA THR A 104 -20.12 31.39 24.11
C THR A 104 -19.00 30.37 24.14
N CYS A 105 -18.52 29.98 22.96
CA CYS A 105 -17.33 29.15 22.80
C CYS A 105 -16.18 30.07 22.36
N SER A 106 -15.11 30.11 23.15
CA SER A 106 -13.90 30.86 22.81
C SER A 106 -12.69 29.96 22.96
N ILE A 107 -11.83 29.95 21.94
CA ILE A 107 -10.51 29.33 21.99
C ILE A 107 -9.58 30.39 22.62
N ASN A 108 -8.99 30.08 23.77
CA ASN A 108 -7.98 30.94 24.37
C ASN A 108 -6.58 30.67 23.78
N ASN A 109 -5.59 31.48 24.15
CA ASN A 109 -4.20 31.34 23.70
C ASN A 109 -3.52 30.02 24.16
N GLU A 110 -4.23 29.17 24.91
CA GLU A 110 -3.80 27.84 25.37
C GLU A 110 -4.59 26.69 24.69
N GLU A 111 -5.34 26.98 23.61
CA GLU A 111 -6.11 25.98 22.83
C GLU A 111 -7.18 25.20 23.64
N THR A 112 -7.77 25.83 24.66
CA THR A 112 -8.85 25.23 25.46
C THR A 112 -10.23 25.75 25.06
N ILE A 113 -11.23 24.85 25.00
CA ILE A 113 -12.65 25.21 24.79
C ILE A 113 -13.28 25.57 26.14
N VAL A 114 -13.71 26.82 26.32
CA VAL A 114 -14.47 27.24 27.52
C VAL A 114 -15.96 27.30 27.18
N VAL A 115 -16.77 26.54 27.92
CA VAL A 115 -18.23 26.59 27.83
C VAL A 115 -18.77 27.35 29.04
N LYS A 116 -19.43 28.50 28.82
CA LYS A 116 -20.07 29.27 29.90
C LYS A 116 -21.59 29.18 29.81
N GLU A 117 -22.22 28.76 30.90
CA GLU A 117 -23.65 28.92 31.12
C GLU A 117 -23.88 30.31 31.76
N ILE A 118 -24.70 31.17 31.13
CA ILE A 118 -25.04 32.46 31.74
C ILE A 118 -26.01 32.23 32.89
N GLY A 119 -25.53 32.43 34.11
CA GLY A 119 -26.42 32.68 35.24
C GLY A 119 -26.14 31.95 36.54
N ASN A 120 -25.32 30.89 36.60
CA ASN A 120 -24.74 30.38 37.85
C ASN A 120 -23.67 29.30 37.63
N LYS A 121 -22.46 29.58 38.15
CA LYS A 121 -21.22 28.77 38.15
C LYS A 121 -20.57 28.52 36.79
N GLU A 122 -19.42 29.17 36.63
CA GLU A 122 -18.45 28.89 35.57
C GLU A 122 -18.01 27.42 35.66
N LYS A 123 -18.26 26.64 34.61
CA LYS A 123 -17.75 25.26 34.48
C LYS A 123 -16.77 25.21 33.31
N THR A 124 -15.51 25.40 33.62
CA THR A 124 -14.43 25.25 32.63
C THR A 124 -14.10 23.77 32.50
N GLU A 125 -14.44 23.15 31.36
CA GLU A 125 -13.86 21.87 30.97
C GLU A 125 -12.71 22.14 30.02
N LYS A 126 -11.48 21.81 30.43
CA LYS A 126 -10.31 21.90 29.57
C LYS A 126 -10.33 20.69 28.64
N PHE A 127 -10.67 20.93 27.37
CA PHE A 127 -10.32 20.03 26.28
C PHE A 127 -9.08 20.59 25.62
N THR A 128 -8.00 19.83 25.59
CA THR A 128 -6.85 20.17 24.76
C THR A 128 -7.16 19.65 23.36
N ILE A 129 -7.14 20.53 22.35
CA ILE A 129 -7.39 20.18 20.94
C ILE A 129 -6.41 19.08 20.45
N SER A 130 -5.28 18.91 21.15
CA SER A 130 -4.24 17.92 20.86
C SER A 130 -4.69 16.44 20.86
N GLU A 131 -5.86 16.09 21.42
CA GLU A 131 -6.32 14.69 21.48
C GLU A 131 -7.17 14.27 20.26
N ILE A 132 -7.78 15.22 19.53
CA ILE A 132 -8.67 14.89 18.41
C ILE A 132 -7.84 14.47 17.19
N GLY A 133 -8.20 13.33 16.58
CA GLY A 133 -7.41 12.77 15.49
C GLY A 133 -6.13 12.09 15.97
N SER A 134 -5.99 11.83 17.27
CA SER A 134 -4.94 10.97 17.82
C SER A 134 -5.30 9.48 17.66
N ALA A 135 -4.36 8.58 17.96
CA ALA A 135 -4.60 7.14 17.93
C ALA A 135 -5.73 6.69 18.88
N ASP A 136 -5.87 7.36 20.04
CA ASP A 136 -6.91 7.04 21.03
C ASP A 136 -8.28 7.62 20.64
N PHE A 137 -8.30 8.71 19.88
CA PHE A 137 -9.50 9.39 19.42
C PHE A 137 -9.45 9.70 17.91
N PRO A 138 -9.46 8.67 17.04
CA PRO A 138 -9.35 8.85 15.60
C PRO A 138 -10.62 9.44 15.00
N PHE A 139 -10.49 10.07 13.83
CA PHE A 139 -11.64 10.48 13.02
C PHE A 139 -12.32 9.23 12.43
N ILE A 140 -13.59 9.01 12.78
CA ILE A 140 -14.35 7.84 12.33
C ILE A 140 -15.00 8.13 10.99
N ILE A 141 -14.73 7.27 10.00
CA ILE A 141 -15.28 7.35 8.64
C ILE A 141 -16.38 6.30 8.52
N ASN A 142 -17.60 6.76 8.26
CA ASN A 142 -18.80 5.96 8.10
C ASN A 142 -19.40 6.04 6.71
N THR A 143 -19.03 6.97 5.83
CA THR A 143 -19.65 7.09 4.51
C THR A 143 -18.61 7.30 3.41
N ALA A 144 -19.01 7.06 2.16
CA ALA A 144 -18.18 7.37 1.00
C ALA A 144 -17.83 8.86 0.95
N ASP A 145 -18.79 9.75 1.26
CA ASP A 145 -18.55 11.19 1.32
C ASP A 145 -17.54 11.56 2.41
N GLU A 146 -17.63 10.95 3.60
CA GLU A 146 -16.66 11.16 4.68
C GLU A 146 -15.26 10.66 4.27
N LEU A 147 -15.17 9.55 3.55
CA LEU A 147 -13.92 9.01 3.01
C LEU A 147 -13.30 9.97 1.98
N ILE A 148 -14.08 10.50 1.04
CA ILE A 148 -13.59 11.46 0.03
C ILE A 148 -13.03 12.72 0.70
N ASN A 149 -13.66 13.16 1.80
CA ASN A 149 -13.30 14.40 2.48
C ASN A 149 -12.01 14.32 3.31
N ILE A 150 -11.39 13.14 3.48
CA ILE A 150 -10.09 13.02 4.16
C ILE A 150 -8.93 13.62 3.35
N GLN A 151 -9.19 14.00 2.09
CA GLN A 151 -8.22 14.65 1.19
C GLN A 151 -7.71 16.00 1.71
N ASN A 152 -8.39 16.63 2.69
CA ASN A 152 -8.11 18.00 3.10
C ASN A 152 -6.98 18.10 4.13
N THR A 153 -5.81 18.54 3.65
CA THR A 153 -4.57 18.71 4.42
C THR A 153 -4.45 20.03 5.17
N ASP A 154 -5.52 20.83 5.34
CA ASP A 154 -5.50 22.09 6.10
C ASP A 154 -5.49 21.86 7.63
N TYR A 155 -4.63 20.95 8.09
CA TYR A 155 -4.37 20.67 9.52
C TYR A 155 -3.75 21.85 10.27
N ASN A 156 -3.31 22.89 9.54
CA ASN A 156 -2.90 24.18 10.09
C ASN A 156 -4.01 24.88 10.89
N LEU A 157 -5.28 24.51 10.72
CA LEU A 157 -6.40 25.07 11.49
C LEU A 157 -6.56 24.48 12.89
N LEU A 158 -5.92 23.34 13.19
CA LEU A 158 -5.98 22.68 14.51
C LEU A 158 -4.61 22.55 15.18
N ASN A 159 -3.54 23.07 14.58
CA ASN A 159 -2.16 22.95 15.07
C ASN A 159 -1.72 21.49 15.29
N ILE A 160 -2.37 20.54 14.59
CA ILE A 160 -2.03 19.12 14.62
C ILE A 160 -0.97 18.90 13.56
N ASP A 161 0.17 18.30 13.94
CA ASP A 161 1.14 17.83 12.96
C ASP A 161 0.44 16.82 12.05
N SER A 162 0.24 17.18 10.78
CA SER A 162 -0.43 16.38 9.75
C SER A 162 0.11 14.94 9.64
N LYS A 163 1.35 14.68 10.11
CA LYS A 163 1.93 13.32 10.18
C LYS A 163 1.33 12.45 11.28
N THR A 164 0.56 13.01 12.20
CA THR A 164 0.06 12.36 13.41
C THR A 164 -1.47 12.18 13.43
N VAL A 165 -2.15 12.49 12.33
CA VAL A 165 -3.62 12.37 12.24
C VAL A 165 -4.02 10.91 12.01
N PHE A 166 -4.99 10.42 12.79
CA PHE A 166 -5.53 9.07 12.72
C PHE A 166 -6.99 9.09 12.26
N TYR A 167 -7.25 8.29 11.23
CA TYR A 167 -8.56 7.96 10.69
C TYR A 167 -8.84 6.48 10.94
N ARG A 168 -10.12 6.15 11.17
CA ARG A 168 -10.56 4.76 11.28
C ARG A 168 -11.90 4.54 10.60
N LEU A 169 -12.06 3.45 9.85
CA LEU A 169 -13.37 3.07 9.33
C LEU A 169 -14.29 2.60 10.48
N GLY A 170 -15.52 3.12 10.53
CA GLY A 170 -16.55 2.70 11.49
C GLY A 170 -17.55 1.68 10.92
N LYS A 171 -17.52 1.47 9.60
CA LYS A 171 -18.34 0.51 8.87
C LYS A 171 -17.73 0.26 7.48
N ASP A 172 -18.29 -0.72 6.78
CA ASP A 172 -17.98 -0.93 5.37
C ASP A 172 -18.46 0.25 4.51
N ILE A 173 -17.65 0.64 3.52
CA ILE A 173 -17.86 1.79 2.64
C ILE A 173 -18.09 1.30 1.21
N ASP A 174 -19.28 1.55 0.67
CA ASP A 174 -19.59 1.26 -0.73
C ASP A 174 -19.41 2.52 -1.59
N LEU A 175 -18.55 2.41 -2.62
CA LEU A 175 -18.25 3.48 -3.56
C LEU A 175 -19.09 3.43 -4.85
N SER A 176 -20.04 2.49 -4.95
CA SER A 176 -20.88 2.31 -6.14
C SER A 176 -21.70 3.55 -6.53
N THR A 177 -21.98 4.45 -5.60
CA THR A 177 -22.71 5.71 -5.83
C THR A 177 -21.81 6.87 -6.27
N ILE A 178 -20.49 6.68 -6.32
CA ILE A 178 -19.52 7.71 -6.71
C ILE A 178 -19.18 7.55 -8.19
N GLU A 179 -19.78 8.37 -9.05
CA GLU A 179 -19.64 8.25 -10.51
C GLU A 179 -18.25 8.66 -11.03
N ASN A 180 -17.58 9.59 -10.36
CA ASN A 180 -16.29 10.13 -10.78
C ASN A 180 -15.32 10.15 -9.59
N TRP A 181 -14.71 9.00 -9.29
CA TRP A 181 -13.71 8.93 -8.23
C TRP A 181 -12.53 9.85 -8.55
N THR A 182 -12.27 10.80 -7.66
CA THR A 182 -11.05 11.60 -7.66
C THR A 182 -10.12 11.00 -6.60
N PRO A 183 -8.91 10.55 -6.97
CA PRO A 183 -7.99 9.93 -6.03
C PRO A 183 -7.66 10.85 -4.84
N ILE A 184 -7.60 10.24 -3.66
CA ILE A 184 -7.23 10.96 -2.44
C ILE A 184 -5.73 11.23 -2.46
N GLY A 185 -5.34 12.47 -2.19
CA GLY A 185 -3.94 12.92 -2.23
C GLY A 185 -3.43 13.20 -3.64
N THR A 186 -2.62 14.25 -3.75
CA THR A 186 -1.98 14.72 -5.00
C THR A 186 -0.47 14.78 -4.82
N GLU A 187 0.30 14.94 -5.90
CA GLU A 187 1.76 15.08 -5.80
C GLU A 187 2.16 16.24 -4.86
N LYS A 188 1.44 17.36 -4.96
CA LYS A 188 1.68 18.56 -4.13
C LYS A 188 1.25 18.35 -2.69
N ASN A 189 0.13 17.65 -2.48
CA ASN A 189 -0.44 17.39 -1.16
C ASN A 189 -0.75 15.88 -1.04
N PRO A 190 0.25 15.02 -0.77
CA PRO A 190 0.02 13.61 -0.55
C PRO A 190 -0.85 13.38 0.69
N PHE A 191 -1.61 12.30 0.71
CA PHE A 191 -2.30 11.88 1.93
C PHE A 191 -1.28 11.51 3.01
N VAL A 192 -1.48 11.99 4.24
CA VAL A 192 -0.57 11.80 5.38
C VAL A 192 -1.36 11.37 6.62
N GLY A 193 -0.68 10.87 7.64
CA GLY A 193 -1.29 10.34 8.86
C GLY A 193 -1.46 8.82 8.81
N THR A 194 -2.52 8.31 9.41
CA THR A 194 -2.89 6.88 9.43
C THR A 194 -4.34 6.70 9.05
N LEU A 195 -4.64 5.76 8.16
CA LEU A 195 -5.98 5.21 7.95
C LEU A 195 -5.99 3.74 8.38
N ASP A 196 -6.74 3.46 9.45
CA ASP A 196 -6.99 2.11 9.93
C ASP A 196 -8.36 1.62 9.44
N GLY A 197 -8.40 0.54 8.67
CA GLY A 197 -9.63 -0.06 8.23
C GLY A 197 -10.41 -0.76 9.34
N ASP A 198 -9.78 -1.09 10.47
CA ASP A 198 -10.39 -1.87 11.57
C ASP A 198 -11.05 -3.18 11.07
N GLY A 199 -10.56 -3.74 9.95
CA GLY A 199 -11.10 -4.92 9.29
C GLY A 199 -12.31 -4.68 8.38
N HIS A 200 -12.75 -3.43 8.19
CA HIS A 200 -13.84 -3.05 7.30
C HIS A 200 -13.44 -3.02 5.83
N THR A 201 -14.46 -3.13 4.99
CA THR A 201 -14.33 -3.20 3.53
C THR A 201 -14.61 -1.86 2.87
N ILE A 202 -13.80 -1.50 1.88
CA ILE A 202 -14.10 -0.45 0.88
C ILE A 202 -14.36 -1.17 -0.44
N SER A 203 -15.55 -1.00 -1.03
CA SER A 203 -15.98 -1.79 -2.17
C SER A 203 -16.41 -0.98 -3.39
N ASN A 204 -16.38 -1.63 -4.55
CA ASN A 204 -17.01 -1.19 -5.80
C ASN A 204 -16.46 0.13 -6.37
N LEU A 205 -15.16 0.39 -6.18
CA LEU A 205 -14.50 1.48 -6.89
C LEU A 205 -14.47 1.18 -8.39
N ASN A 206 -15.15 1.99 -9.18
CA ASN A 206 -15.11 1.92 -10.63
C ASN A 206 -14.49 3.19 -11.20
N PHE A 207 -13.44 3.04 -11.99
CA PHE A 207 -12.80 4.13 -12.69
C PHE A 207 -12.43 3.72 -14.10
N ASN A 208 -12.78 4.55 -15.08
CA ASN A 208 -12.47 4.30 -16.47
C ASN A 208 -12.10 5.59 -17.18
N ASN A 209 -10.81 5.96 -17.11
CA ASN A 209 -10.28 7.13 -17.81
C ASN A 209 -8.84 6.89 -18.29
N THR A 210 -8.70 6.42 -19.53
CA THR A 210 -7.42 6.04 -20.14
C THR A 210 -6.35 7.13 -20.29
N PRO A 211 -6.64 8.45 -20.21
CA PRO A 211 -5.60 9.49 -20.17
C PRO A 211 -4.99 9.77 -18.79
N GLU A 212 -5.61 9.34 -17.70
CA GLU A 212 -5.16 9.70 -16.34
C GLU A 212 -4.10 8.75 -15.78
N SER A 213 -3.18 9.31 -14.99
CA SER A 213 -2.07 8.60 -14.34
C SER A 213 -2.04 8.86 -12.83
N ASN A 214 -1.31 8.04 -12.08
CA ASN A 214 -1.18 8.13 -10.61
C ASN A 214 -2.52 7.88 -9.92
N PHE A 215 -3.08 6.69 -10.17
CA PHE A 215 -4.44 6.38 -9.78
C PHE A 215 -4.53 5.20 -8.81
N GLY A 216 -5.51 5.29 -7.92
CA GLY A 216 -5.94 4.29 -6.97
C GLY A 216 -7.03 4.88 -6.08
N LEU A 217 -7.36 4.21 -4.97
CA LEU A 217 -8.11 4.88 -3.89
C LEU A 217 -7.37 6.18 -3.48
N PHE A 218 -6.05 6.09 -3.38
CA PHE A 218 -5.14 7.22 -3.22
C PHE A 218 -4.31 7.45 -4.48
N GLY A 219 -4.20 8.69 -4.93
CA GLY A 219 -3.27 9.04 -6.02
C GLY A 219 -1.84 9.09 -5.49
N TYR A 220 -1.64 9.82 -4.39
CA TYR A 220 -0.36 9.97 -3.71
C TYR A 220 -0.56 9.82 -2.20
N SER A 221 0.21 8.93 -1.57
CA SER A 221 0.15 8.72 -0.11
C SER A 221 1.53 8.59 0.50
N SER A 222 1.75 9.33 1.58
CA SER A 222 2.85 9.16 2.53
C SER A 222 2.34 8.66 3.90
N ALA A 223 1.08 8.23 3.96
CA ALA A 223 0.42 7.77 5.17
C ALA A 223 0.76 6.31 5.53
N THR A 224 0.33 5.89 6.71
CA THR A 224 0.17 4.47 7.04
C THR A 224 -1.25 4.03 6.70
N LEU A 225 -1.41 3.06 5.80
CA LEU A 225 -2.69 2.48 5.41
C LEU A 225 -2.72 1.03 5.89
N LYS A 226 -3.66 0.67 6.78
CA LYS A 226 -3.64 -0.68 7.37
C LYS A 226 -5.01 -1.27 7.69
N ASN A 227 -5.09 -2.60 7.74
CA ASN A 227 -6.29 -3.36 8.14
C ASN A 227 -7.52 -3.09 7.26
N ILE A 228 -7.33 -2.82 5.97
CA ILE A 228 -8.40 -2.48 5.02
C ILE A 228 -8.66 -3.68 4.10
N LYS A 229 -9.94 -3.97 3.85
CA LYS A 229 -10.34 -4.88 2.77
C LYS A 229 -10.78 -4.08 1.55
N LEU A 230 -10.29 -4.43 0.37
CA LEU A 230 -10.70 -3.87 -0.91
C LEU A 230 -11.45 -4.94 -1.69
N GLU A 231 -12.65 -4.61 -2.18
CA GLU A 231 -13.51 -5.58 -2.87
C GLU A 231 -14.08 -5.00 -4.16
N ASN A 232 -13.99 -5.75 -5.26
CA ASN A 232 -14.62 -5.41 -6.55
C ASN A 232 -14.14 -4.08 -7.14
N PHE A 233 -12.83 -3.85 -7.21
CA PHE A 233 -12.30 -2.63 -7.85
C PHE A 233 -12.08 -2.90 -9.35
N ASN A 234 -12.54 -1.97 -10.19
CA ASN A 234 -12.28 -1.98 -11.63
C ASN A 234 -11.71 -0.64 -12.06
N ILE A 235 -10.42 -0.62 -12.36
CA ILE A 235 -9.66 0.61 -12.61
C ILE A 235 -9.02 0.53 -13.99
N THR A 236 -9.37 1.46 -14.88
CA THR A 236 -8.75 1.61 -16.19
C THR A 236 -8.14 3.01 -16.30
N GLY A 237 -6.82 3.07 -16.55
CA GLY A 237 -6.07 4.32 -16.64
C GLY A 237 -4.82 4.20 -17.53
N LYS A 238 -3.96 5.21 -17.48
CA LYS A 238 -2.77 5.32 -18.34
C LYS A 238 -1.52 4.69 -17.73
N ASP A 239 -0.96 5.31 -16.70
CA ASP A 239 0.36 4.99 -16.12
C ASP A 239 0.29 5.13 -14.60
N THR A 240 1.06 4.32 -13.86
CA THR A 240 1.20 4.41 -12.40
C THR A 240 -0.13 4.20 -11.71
N ILE A 241 -0.57 2.94 -11.70
CA ILE A 241 -1.89 2.55 -11.19
C ILE A 241 -1.72 1.43 -10.17
N GLY A 242 -2.37 1.61 -9.01
CA GLY A 242 -2.56 0.58 -8.01
C GLY A 242 -3.98 0.62 -7.46
N ALA A 243 -4.54 -0.50 -7.01
CA ALA A 243 -5.89 -0.48 -6.44
C ALA A 243 -5.98 0.42 -5.19
N LEU A 244 -4.94 0.40 -4.36
CA LEU A 244 -4.87 1.21 -3.16
C LEU A 244 -4.15 2.55 -3.42
N VAL A 245 -2.95 2.52 -3.98
CA VAL A 245 -2.13 3.74 -4.15
C VAL A 245 -1.46 3.80 -5.54
N GLY A 246 -1.57 4.95 -6.22
CA GLY A 246 -0.76 5.23 -7.41
C GLY A 246 0.73 5.40 -7.07
N ASN A 247 1.06 6.40 -6.25
CA ASN A 247 2.42 6.70 -5.81
C ASN A 247 2.54 6.67 -4.27
N LEU A 248 3.31 5.71 -3.75
CA LEU A 248 3.50 5.46 -2.33
C LEU A 248 4.86 6.00 -1.85
N LYS A 249 4.83 6.71 -0.73
CA LYS A 249 5.98 7.14 0.10
C LYS A 249 5.66 6.93 1.59
N GLY A 250 4.98 5.83 1.89
CA GLY A 250 4.40 5.53 3.19
C GLY A 250 4.31 4.02 3.43
N THR A 251 3.53 3.62 4.43
CA THR A 251 3.43 2.21 4.83
C THR A 251 2.07 1.63 4.44
N ILE A 252 2.08 0.45 3.86
CA ILE A 252 0.90 -0.38 3.64
C ILE A 252 1.08 -1.66 4.45
N ASP A 253 0.10 -1.98 5.29
CA ASP A 253 0.16 -3.16 6.14
C ASP A 253 -1.19 -3.87 6.28
N ASN A 254 -1.21 -5.19 6.17
CA ASN A 254 -2.42 -5.99 6.40
C ASN A 254 -3.61 -5.56 5.52
N ILE A 255 -3.42 -5.61 4.20
CA ILE A 255 -4.45 -5.34 3.20
C ILE A 255 -4.94 -6.65 2.59
N GLU A 256 -6.26 -6.80 2.48
CA GLU A 256 -6.88 -7.90 1.74
C GLU A 256 -7.59 -7.30 0.51
N ALA A 257 -7.09 -7.57 -0.69
CA ALA A 257 -7.66 -7.03 -1.92
C ALA A 257 -8.17 -8.16 -2.80
N ASN A 258 -9.50 -8.20 -3.00
CA ASN A 258 -10.20 -9.26 -3.69
C ASN A 258 -10.99 -8.72 -4.89
N ASN A 259 -11.01 -9.51 -5.96
CA ASN A 259 -11.68 -9.18 -7.21
C ASN A 259 -11.25 -7.81 -7.75
N ILE A 260 -9.94 -7.62 -7.88
CA ILE A 260 -9.34 -6.39 -8.37
C ILE A 260 -9.01 -6.54 -9.86
N ILE A 261 -9.46 -5.61 -10.68
CA ILE A 261 -9.17 -5.55 -12.12
C ILE A 261 -8.51 -4.22 -12.41
N ILE A 262 -7.28 -4.26 -12.93
CA ILE A 262 -6.52 -3.07 -13.31
C ILE A 262 -6.09 -3.16 -14.77
N ASN A 263 -6.50 -2.17 -15.56
CA ASN A 263 -6.14 -2.00 -16.97
C ASN A 263 -5.32 -0.72 -17.15
N GLY A 264 -4.00 -0.84 -17.14
CA GLY A 264 -3.10 0.25 -17.49
C GLY A 264 -2.73 0.24 -18.97
N ALA A 265 -2.81 1.39 -19.63
CA ALA A 265 -2.38 1.53 -21.02
C ALA A 265 -0.84 1.49 -21.17
N GLU A 266 -0.10 1.91 -20.14
CA GLU A 266 1.34 2.12 -20.18
C GLU A 266 2.06 1.46 -18.99
N ASN A 267 2.76 2.22 -18.16
CA ASN A 267 3.80 1.71 -17.26
C ASN A 267 3.31 1.61 -15.81
N ASN A 268 4.11 0.92 -14.99
CA ASN A 268 4.03 0.93 -13.53
C ASN A 268 2.65 0.56 -12.98
N ILE A 269 2.19 -0.64 -13.32
CA ILE A 269 0.89 -1.14 -12.91
C ILE A 269 1.10 -2.21 -11.83
N GLY A 270 0.55 -1.99 -10.65
CA GLY A 270 0.59 -2.96 -9.55
C GLY A 270 -0.80 -3.32 -9.07
N GLY A 271 -1.00 -4.55 -8.60
CA GLY A 271 -2.30 -4.95 -8.02
C GLY A 271 -2.74 -4.09 -6.83
N LEU A 272 -1.78 -3.58 -6.03
CA LEU A 272 -2.05 -2.65 -4.93
C LEU A 272 -1.41 -1.28 -5.14
N VAL A 273 -0.17 -1.25 -5.63
CA VAL A 273 0.65 -0.04 -5.71
C VAL A 273 1.26 0.13 -7.09
N GLY A 274 1.00 1.25 -7.76
CA GLY A 274 1.63 1.54 -9.04
C GLY A 274 3.14 1.70 -8.91
N THR A 275 3.54 2.66 -8.08
CA THR A 275 4.93 2.99 -7.78
C THR A 275 5.16 3.21 -6.29
N CYS A 276 6.33 2.84 -5.79
CA CYS A 276 6.78 3.26 -4.47
C CYS A 276 8.25 3.66 -4.45
N THR A 277 8.64 4.43 -3.43
CA THR A 277 10.03 4.84 -3.21
C THR A 277 10.65 4.09 -2.05
N SER A 278 11.96 4.29 -1.85
CA SER A 278 12.74 3.80 -0.72
C SER A 278 12.21 4.16 0.68
N LEU A 279 11.25 5.08 0.80
CA LEU A 279 10.58 5.44 2.06
C LEU A 279 9.32 4.60 2.32
N SER A 280 9.11 3.55 1.54
CA SER A 280 7.88 2.77 1.57
C SER A 280 8.08 1.39 2.16
N SER A 281 7.03 0.85 2.76
CA SER A 281 6.94 -0.54 3.18
C SER A 281 5.59 -1.11 2.76
N ILE A 282 5.57 -2.34 2.25
CA ILE A 282 4.37 -3.07 1.85
C ILE A 282 4.43 -4.46 2.47
N SER A 283 3.61 -4.69 3.49
CA SER A 283 3.64 -5.94 4.25
C SER A 283 2.28 -6.58 4.50
N ASN A 284 2.30 -7.90 4.70
CA ASN A 284 1.13 -8.67 5.15
C ASN A 284 -0.09 -8.53 4.21
N CYS A 285 0.13 -8.34 2.92
CA CYS A 285 -0.95 -8.13 1.95
C CYS A 285 -1.35 -9.43 1.24
N THR A 286 -2.65 -9.63 1.05
CA THR A 286 -3.21 -10.66 0.16
C THR A 286 -3.89 -10.00 -1.02
N VAL A 287 -3.52 -10.38 -2.24
CA VAL A 287 -4.04 -9.76 -3.48
C VAL A 287 -4.53 -10.83 -4.45
N ASN A 288 -5.82 -10.76 -4.79
CA ASN A 288 -6.45 -11.51 -5.86
C ASN A 288 -6.82 -10.54 -6.99
N ALA A 289 -6.01 -10.49 -8.04
CA ALA A 289 -6.12 -9.45 -9.06
C ALA A 289 -5.81 -9.92 -10.48
N THR A 290 -6.47 -9.28 -11.45
CA THR A 290 -6.06 -9.30 -12.86
C THR A 290 -5.43 -7.95 -13.19
N VAL A 291 -4.17 -7.96 -13.61
CA VAL A 291 -3.34 -6.75 -13.81
C VAL A 291 -2.76 -6.74 -15.22
N HIS A 292 -3.19 -5.76 -16.00
CA HIS A 292 -2.72 -5.53 -17.37
C HIS A 292 -1.94 -4.22 -17.44
N GLY A 293 -0.75 -4.27 -18.06
CA GLY A 293 0.06 -3.10 -18.36
C GLY A 293 1.03 -3.36 -19.52
N THR A 294 1.91 -2.40 -19.79
CA THR A 294 2.93 -2.50 -20.84
C THR A 294 4.29 -2.84 -20.23
N ASN A 295 4.98 -1.90 -19.57
CA ASN A 295 6.39 -2.10 -19.22
C ASN A 295 6.65 -2.72 -17.86
N ASN A 296 6.09 -2.20 -16.78
CA ASN A 296 6.39 -2.65 -15.42
C ASN A 296 5.09 -3.11 -14.76
N VAL A 297 4.92 -4.41 -14.61
CA VAL A 297 3.68 -5.00 -14.10
C VAL A 297 4.00 -5.90 -12.91
N GLY A 298 3.38 -5.62 -11.76
CA GLY A 298 3.54 -6.40 -10.54
C GLY A 298 2.22 -6.87 -9.97
N GLY A 299 2.18 -8.07 -9.39
CA GLY A 299 0.99 -8.51 -8.66
C GLY A 299 0.71 -7.67 -7.41
N ILE A 300 1.75 -7.14 -6.76
CA ILE A 300 1.63 -6.20 -5.64
C ILE A 300 2.03 -4.78 -6.08
N CYS A 301 3.27 -4.62 -6.57
CA CYS A 301 3.86 -3.33 -6.90
C CYS A 301 4.42 -3.31 -8.33
N GLY A 302 4.06 -2.30 -9.13
CA GLY A 302 4.57 -2.16 -10.50
C GLY A 302 6.06 -1.82 -10.54
N TYR A 303 6.45 -0.75 -9.84
CA TYR A 303 7.81 -0.20 -9.90
C TYR A 303 8.28 0.38 -8.57
N VAL A 304 9.50 0.01 -8.18
CA VAL A 304 10.21 0.58 -7.04
C VAL A 304 11.35 1.46 -7.55
N ASN A 305 11.31 2.74 -7.20
CA ASN A 305 12.41 3.67 -7.42
C ASN A 305 13.18 3.88 -6.11
N TYR A 306 14.28 3.16 -5.94
CA TYR A 306 15.17 3.33 -4.80
C TYR A 306 16.26 4.34 -5.15
N TYR A 307 16.17 5.56 -4.61
CA TYR A 307 17.07 6.66 -4.94
C TYR A 307 17.62 7.32 -3.68
N ASN A 308 18.95 7.24 -3.45
CA ASN A 308 19.68 7.97 -2.40
C ASN A 308 19.05 7.91 -0.99
N CYS A 309 18.69 6.73 -0.51
CA CYS A 309 17.98 6.60 0.76
C CYS A 309 18.84 6.00 1.86
N TYR A 310 18.46 6.22 3.12
CA TYR A 310 19.13 5.69 4.32
C TYR A 310 18.22 4.75 5.12
N THR A 311 17.11 4.33 4.53
CA THR A 311 16.11 3.48 5.18
C THR A 311 15.93 2.20 4.40
N ASP A 312 15.74 1.10 5.14
CA ASP A 312 15.41 -0.17 4.54
C ASP A 312 14.02 -0.12 3.89
N LEU A 313 13.88 -0.77 2.74
CA LEU A 313 12.60 -0.98 2.06
C LEU A 313 12.20 -2.44 2.23
N HIS A 314 10.94 -2.67 2.62
CA HIS A 314 10.39 -4.00 2.82
C HIS A 314 9.18 -4.23 1.93
N ILE A 315 9.22 -5.29 1.12
CA ILE A 315 8.06 -5.89 0.46
C ILE A 315 7.97 -7.32 0.99
N SER A 316 7.22 -7.50 2.07
CA SER A 316 7.32 -8.71 2.89
C SER A 316 6.00 -9.37 3.28
N ASN A 317 6.01 -10.69 3.44
CA ASN A 317 4.85 -11.46 3.90
C ASN A 317 3.61 -11.29 3.01
N ASN A 318 3.79 -11.16 1.69
CA ASN A 318 2.68 -10.94 0.77
C ASN A 318 2.30 -12.22 0.02
N TYR A 319 1.01 -12.37 -0.23
CA TYR A 319 0.44 -13.42 -1.08
C TYR A 319 -0.27 -12.80 -2.28
N ALA A 320 0.17 -13.11 -3.50
CA ALA A 320 -0.43 -12.62 -4.72
C ALA A 320 -0.94 -13.79 -5.59
N ASN A 321 -2.25 -13.89 -5.75
CA ASN A 321 -2.89 -14.80 -6.69
C ASN A 321 -3.39 -13.98 -7.89
N VAL A 322 -2.60 -13.98 -8.96
CA VAL A 322 -2.73 -12.94 -9.98
C VAL A 322 -2.75 -13.47 -11.40
N GLU A 323 -3.48 -12.76 -12.26
CA GLU A 323 -3.39 -12.87 -13.70
C GLU A 323 -2.66 -11.65 -14.26
N LEU A 324 -1.47 -11.85 -14.82
CA LEU A 324 -0.60 -10.75 -15.27
C LEU A 324 -0.39 -10.76 -16.78
N SER A 325 -0.37 -9.57 -17.38
CA SER A 325 0.12 -9.40 -18.75
C SER A 325 0.95 -8.13 -18.90
N GLY A 326 2.07 -8.23 -19.60
CA GLY A 326 2.94 -7.11 -19.95
C GLY A 326 3.95 -7.48 -21.05
N THR A 327 4.73 -6.49 -21.48
CA THR A 327 5.68 -6.58 -22.60
C THR A 327 7.14 -6.55 -22.17
N THR A 328 7.49 -6.09 -20.95
CA THR A 328 8.91 -5.77 -20.65
C THR A 328 9.45 -6.26 -19.31
N ASN A 329 8.76 -6.01 -18.20
CA ASN A 329 9.18 -6.42 -16.86
C ASN A 329 7.91 -6.82 -16.09
N VAL A 330 7.75 -8.12 -15.84
CA VAL A 330 6.56 -8.64 -15.16
C VAL A 330 7.00 -9.51 -13.99
N GLY A 331 6.54 -9.19 -12.79
CA GLY A 331 6.82 -9.96 -11.58
C GLY A 331 5.55 -10.32 -10.83
N GLY A 332 5.49 -11.54 -10.29
CA GLY A 332 4.34 -11.93 -9.46
C GLY A 332 4.13 -11.04 -8.22
N ILE A 333 5.21 -10.45 -7.68
CA ILE A 333 5.15 -9.45 -6.60
C ILE A 333 5.53 -8.07 -7.13
N LEU A 334 6.72 -7.95 -7.72
CA LEU A 334 7.33 -6.68 -8.15
C LEU A 334 7.71 -6.71 -9.63
N GLY A 335 7.20 -5.78 -10.42
CA GLY A 335 7.56 -5.66 -11.84
C GLY A 335 9.01 -5.28 -12.05
N TYR A 336 9.41 -4.11 -11.55
CA TYR A 336 10.76 -3.58 -11.73
C TYR A 336 11.29 -2.89 -10.47
N LEU A 337 12.49 -3.28 -10.05
CA LEU A 337 13.28 -2.59 -9.04
C LEU A 337 14.42 -1.83 -9.73
N TYR A 338 14.40 -0.51 -9.61
CA TYR A 338 15.53 0.33 -9.98
C TYR A 338 16.20 0.87 -8.72
N VAL A 339 17.50 0.57 -8.60
CA VAL A 339 18.35 1.06 -7.52
C VAL A 339 19.38 2.00 -8.10
N TYR A 340 19.37 3.22 -7.59
CA TYR A 340 20.41 4.20 -7.84
C TYR A 340 20.87 4.81 -6.52
N ASP A 341 22.12 4.55 -6.17
CA ASP A 341 22.75 5.06 -4.97
C ASP A 341 23.95 5.95 -5.33
N SER A 342 23.75 7.26 -5.19
CA SER A 342 24.77 8.31 -5.26
C SER A 342 25.08 8.93 -3.90
N ILE A 343 24.87 8.19 -2.79
CA ILE A 343 25.15 8.72 -1.44
C ILE A 343 26.62 9.12 -1.32
N TYR A 344 26.82 10.38 -0.98
CA TYR A 344 28.10 11.01 -0.68
C TYR A 344 28.02 11.59 0.73
N ILE A 345 28.36 10.77 1.73
CA ILE A 345 28.59 11.25 3.09
C ILE A 345 30.03 10.91 3.49
N ARG A 346 30.68 11.87 4.14
CA ARG A 346 32.04 11.76 4.67
C ARG A 346 32.01 10.97 5.99
N ASP A 347 32.96 10.04 6.14
CA ASP A 347 33.28 9.35 7.41
C ASP A 347 32.21 8.41 7.99
N ASP A 348 31.33 7.82 7.17
CA ASP A 348 30.32 6.86 7.63
C ASP A 348 30.53 5.42 7.10
N TYR A 349 30.23 4.45 7.97
CA TYR A 349 29.97 3.05 7.63
C TYR A 349 28.46 2.86 7.53
N ILE A 350 27.95 2.69 6.31
CA ILE A 350 26.51 2.58 6.04
C ILE A 350 26.23 1.17 5.52
N VAL A 351 25.22 0.53 6.07
CA VAL A 351 24.64 -0.71 5.56
C VAL A 351 23.17 -0.46 5.27
N GLN A 352 22.74 -0.77 4.06
CA GLN A 352 21.36 -0.64 3.62
C GLN A 352 20.85 -1.96 3.08
N ASN A 353 19.62 -2.28 3.41
CA ASN A 353 18.99 -3.50 2.95
C ASN A 353 17.65 -3.21 2.29
N LEU A 354 17.45 -3.87 1.15
CA LEU A 354 16.15 -3.97 0.51
C LEU A 354 15.70 -5.42 0.63
N TYR A 355 14.55 -5.64 1.26
CA TYR A 355 14.01 -6.97 1.51
C TYR A 355 12.76 -7.22 0.66
N ILE A 356 12.82 -8.25 -0.18
CA ILE A 356 11.67 -8.86 -0.87
C ILE A 356 11.52 -10.26 -0.29
N GLU A 357 10.81 -10.36 0.83
CA GLU A 357 10.89 -11.54 1.69
C GLU A 357 9.56 -12.19 2.04
N ASN A 358 9.58 -13.51 2.27
CA ASN A 358 8.39 -14.27 2.70
C ASN A 358 7.18 -14.08 1.75
N ASN A 359 7.44 -13.94 0.44
CA ASN A 359 6.39 -13.70 -0.53
C ASN A 359 5.99 -14.99 -1.26
N TYR A 360 4.71 -15.11 -1.61
CA TYR A 360 4.16 -16.23 -2.36
C TYR A 360 3.31 -15.76 -3.54
N THR A 361 3.51 -16.38 -4.70
CA THR A 361 2.74 -16.06 -5.91
C THR A 361 2.09 -17.29 -6.56
N THR A 362 0.83 -17.12 -7.00
CA THR A 362 0.06 -18.09 -7.78
C THR A 362 -0.64 -17.39 -8.96
N GLY A 363 -1.34 -18.17 -9.77
CA GLY A 363 -2.12 -17.68 -10.90
C GLY A 363 -1.40 -17.92 -12.22
N ASN A 364 -1.51 -16.97 -13.14
CA ASN A 364 -1.04 -17.15 -14.52
C ASN A 364 -0.58 -15.82 -15.14
N SER A 365 0.66 -15.79 -15.64
CA SER A 365 1.21 -14.67 -16.37
C SER A 365 1.34 -15.02 -17.85
N ILE A 366 0.63 -14.27 -18.70
CA ILE A 366 0.74 -14.36 -20.16
C ILE A 366 1.32 -13.04 -20.65
N CYS A 367 2.58 -13.08 -21.06
CA CYS A 367 3.36 -11.91 -21.42
C CYS A 367 3.84 -12.01 -22.87
N SER A 368 4.16 -10.87 -23.48
CA SER A 368 4.64 -10.81 -24.88
C SER A 368 6.10 -10.42 -25.01
N GLY A 369 6.79 -10.05 -23.93
CA GLY A 369 8.22 -9.73 -24.00
C GLY A 369 9.06 -10.14 -22.79
N ASN A 370 10.04 -9.34 -22.44
CA ASN A 370 11.21 -9.84 -21.71
C ASN A 370 11.04 -9.79 -20.17
N ASN A 371 12.04 -10.25 -19.43
CA ASN A 371 12.25 -10.06 -17.98
C ASN A 371 11.01 -10.42 -17.14
N ILE A 372 10.67 -11.71 -17.17
CA ILE A 372 9.48 -12.23 -16.51
C ILE A 372 9.91 -13.07 -15.31
N GLY A 373 9.48 -12.70 -14.11
CA GLY A 373 9.82 -13.35 -12.86
C GLY A 373 8.59 -13.84 -12.09
N GLY A 374 8.71 -14.99 -11.44
CA GLY A 374 7.65 -15.45 -10.54
C GLY A 374 7.49 -14.58 -9.29
N ILE A 375 8.57 -13.95 -8.81
CA ILE A 375 8.55 -12.95 -7.72
C ILE A 375 8.87 -11.56 -8.25
N VAL A 376 10.03 -11.39 -8.90
CA VAL A 376 10.52 -10.08 -9.39
C VAL A 376 10.79 -10.13 -10.89
N GLY A 377 10.23 -9.22 -11.68
CA GLY A 377 10.48 -9.16 -13.12
C GLY A 377 11.92 -8.77 -13.43
N LYS A 378 12.31 -7.56 -13.01
CA LYS A 378 13.64 -7.00 -13.26
C LYS A 378 14.23 -6.30 -12.04
N ILE A 379 15.54 -6.43 -11.87
CA ILE A 379 16.36 -5.64 -10.95
C ILE A 379 17.49 -4.99 -11.77
N ASP A 380 17.56 -3.66 -11.74
CA ASP A 380 18.72 -2.91 -12.18
C ASP A 380 19.31 -2.16 -10.99
N GLU A 381 20.57 -2.42 -10.68
CA GLU A 381 21.37 -1.63 -9.76
C GLU A 381 22.48 -0.91 -10.54
N PHE A 382 22.48 0.41 -10.46
CA PHE A 382 23.51 1.26 -11.05
C PHE A 382 24.16 2.09 -9.94
N GLY A 383 25.36 1.70 -9.52
CA GLY A 383 26.19 2.51 -8.63
C GLY A 383 26.53 3.92 -9.20
N ILE A 384 27.25 4.73 -8.42
CA ILE A 384 27.47 6.18 -8.65
C ILE A 384 28.12 6.57 -10.01
N ASP A 385 27.72 7.69 -10.62
CA ASP A 385 28.53 8.36 -11.66
C ASP A 385 29.88 8.88 -11.10
N PRO A 386 31.04 8.43 -11.61
CA PRO A 386 32.38 8.85 -11.17
C PRO A 386 32.63 10.37 -11.19
N ALA A 387 31.85 11.15 -11.94
CA ALA A 387 32.04 12.59 -12.09
C ALA A 387 31.82 13.41 -10.79
N TYR A 388 31.24 12.82 -9.73
CA TYR A 388 30.90 13.50 -8.48
C TYR A 388 31.79 13.09 -7.28
N CYS A 389 32.87 12.35 -7.52
CA CYS A 389 33.72 11.78 -6.47
C CYS A 389 34.85 12.71 -6.02
N ASN A 390 34.55 13.71 -5.18
CA ASN A 390 35.62 14.45 -4.46
C ASN A 390 35.89 13.76 -3.12
N ALA A 391 36.96 12.97 -3.01
CA ALA A 391 37.57 12.27 -1.84
C ALA A 391 36.93 12.29 -0.42
N TYR A 392 37.06 11.12 0.27
CA TYR A 392 37.34 10.82 1.72
C TYR A 392 36.53 9.60 2.27
N GLY A 393 37.08 8.97 3.34
CA GLY A 393 36.92 7.61 3.90
C GLY A 393 35.53 7.01 4.21
N SER A 394 34.67 6.68 3.24
CA SER A 394 33.37 6.03 3.50
C SER A 394 33.27 4.57 3.03
N HIS A 395 32.58 3.74 3.82
CA HIS A 395 32.23 2.35 3.46
C HIS A 395 30.71 2.25 3.31
N HIS A 396 30.23 1.90 2.12
CA HIS A 396 28.79 1.71 1.87
C HIS A 396 28.51 0.29 1.37
N TYR A 397 27.69 -0.44 2.11
CA TYR A 397 27.22 -1.77 1.73
C TYR A 397 25.71 -1.71 1.45
N PHE A 398 25.32 -2.17 0.27
CA PHE A 398 23.93 -2.21 -0.15
C PHE A 398 23.57 -3.65 -0.53
N TYR A 399 22.52 -4.18 0.09
CA TYR A 399 22.10 -5.56 -0.10
C TYR A 399 20.66 -5.61 -0.60
N ILE A 400 20.45 -6.30 -1.71
CA ILE A 400 19.13 -6.66 -2.22
C ILE A 400 18.89 -8.12 -1.87
N HIS A 401 17.90 -8.38 -1.01
CA HIS A 401 17.53 -9.72 -0.57
C HIS A 401 16.22 -10.14 -1.22
N ILE A 402 16.25 -11.26 -1.95
CA ILE A 402 15.07 -12.05 -2.27
C ILE A 402 15.17 -13.33 -1.47
N ASN A 403 14.49 -13.38 -0.33
CA ASN A 403 14.63 -14.43 0.66
C ASN A 403 13.28 -15.05 1.02
N ASN A 404 13.33 -16.32 1.40
CA ASN A 404 12.20 -17.04 1.94
C ASN A 404 10.93 -16.98 1.06
N SER A 405 11.07 -16.84 -0.25
CA SER A 405 9.95 -16.57 -1.15
C SER A 405 9.75 -17.71 -2.13
N TYR A 406 8.52 -17.94 -2.58
CA TYR A 406 8.27 -18.99 -3.55
C TYR A 406 7.15 -18.70 -4.53
N SER A 407 7.24 -19.34 -5.70
CA SER A 407 6.35 -19.06 -6.81
C SER A 407 5.79 -20.33 -7.43
N GLU A 408 4.47 -20.36 -7.63
CA GLU A 408 3.73 -21.40 -8.34
C GLU A 408 3.00 -20.86 -9.59
N ILE A 409 3.10 -19.55 -9.82
CA ILE A 409 2.47 -18.84 -10.94
C ILE A 409 2.94 -19.46 -12.26
N LYS A 410 2.02 -19.73 -13.18
CA LYS A 410 2.41 -20.19 -14.51
C LYS A 410 2.99 -19.01 -15.29
N LEU A 411 4.19 -19.14 -15.84
CA LEU A 411 4.86 -18.09 -16.59
C LEU A 411 4.88 -18.47 -18.07
N THR A 412 4.28 -17.66 -18.92
CA THR A 412 4.31 -17.86 -20.37
C THR A 412 4.67 -16.54 -21.06
N SER A 413 5.80 -16.53 -21.76
CA SER A 413 6.20 -15.37 -22.57
C SER A 413 6.74 -15.76 -23.94
N GLN A 414 6.57 -14.85 -24.90
CA GLN A 414 7.22 -14.91 -26.21
C GLN A 414 8.62 -14.25 -26.22
N GLY A 415 9.01 -13.60 -25.11
CA GLY A 415 10.30 -12.93 -24.97
C GLY A 415 11.36 -13.77 -24.28
N ASN A 416 12.42 -13.09 -23.83
CA ASN A 416 13.61 -13.67 -23.20
C ASN A 416 13.70 -13.31 -21.71
N ASN A 417 14.63 -13.95 -20.99
CA ASN A 417 14.90 -13.72 -19.57
C ASN A 417 13.68 -14.06 -18.69
N ILE A 418 13.32 -15.34 -18.65
CA ILE A 418 12.23 -15.82 -17.79
C ILE A 418 12.81 -16.64 -16.65
N GLY A 419 12.47 -16.29 -15.41
CA GLY A 419 12.87 -16.99 -14.20
C GLY A 419 11.70 -17.26 -13.26
N GLY A 420 11.69 -18.40 -12.59
CA GLY A 420 10.64 -18.72 -11.61
C GLY A 420 10.70 -17.86 -10.34
N ILE A 421 11.84 -17.22 -10.05
CA ILE A 421 11.98 -16.21 -8.99
C ILE A 421 12.25 -14.83 -9.59
N LEU A 422 13.31 -14.69 -10.40
CA LEU A 422 13.77 -13.41 -10.95
C LEU A 422 13.89 -13.48 -12.48
N GLY A 423 13.27 -12.56 -13.22
CA GLY A 423 13.43 -12.50 -14.68
C GLY A 423 14.85 -12.08 -15.08
N TYR A 424 15.23 -10.85 -14.73
CA TYR A 424 16.55 -10.26 -15.04
C TYR A 424 17.15 -9.56 -13.81
N GLY A 425 18.41 -9.85 -13.49
CA GLY A 425 19.15 -9.16 -12.44
C GLY A 425 20.45 -8.57 -12.97
N TYR A 426 20.63 -7.26 -12.79
CA TYR A 426 21.87 -6.55 -13.09
C TYR A 426 22.42 -5.87 -11.85
N VAL A 427 23.70 -6.10 -11.60
CA VAL A 427 24.44 -5.48 -10.51
C VAL A 427 25.73 -4.86 -11.05
N TYR A 428 25.94 -3.59 -10.73
CA TYR A 428 27.03 -2.77 -11.25
C TYR A 428 27.98 -2.32 -10.13
N ALA A 429 29.21 -2.83 -10.18
CA ALA A 429 30.23 -2.47 -9.20
C ALA A 429 31.09 -1.30 -9.69
N ASN A 430 30.95 -0.15 -9.05
CA ASN A 430 31.82 1.02 -9.24
C ASN A 430 32.86 1.15 -8.13
N GLY A 431 34.10 1.42 -8.54
CA GLY A 431 34.96 2.41 -7.89
C GLY A 431 35.55 2.03 -6.53
N ARG A 432 36.80 1.56 -6.52
CA ARG A 432 37.72 1.77 -5.40
C ARG A 432 38.54 3.02 -5.74
N THR A 433 37.97 4.20 -5.52
CA THR A 433 38.85 5.37 -5.34
C THR A 433 39.56 5.20 -4.00
N ASP A 434 40.82 5.61 -3.87
CA ASP A 434 41.75 5.23 -2.78
C ASP A 434 41.25 5.42 -1.32
N TYR A 435 40.03 5.96 -1.12
CA TYR A 435 39.38 6.19 0.17
C TYR A 435 37.87 5.87 0.22
N GLN A 436 37.26 5.17 -0.75
CA GLN A 436 35.85 4.73 -0.65
C GLN A 436 35.69 3.26 -1.02
N TYR A 437 34.99 2.50 -0.18
CA TYR A 437 34.66 1.09 -0.42
C TYR A 437 33.14 0.95 -0.55
N LYS A 438 32.66 0.62 -1.74
CA LYS A 438 31.24 0.36 -1.98
C LYS A 438 31.01 -1.08 -2.46
N ARG A 439 30.04 -1.75 -1.86
CA ARG A 439 29.65 -3.13 -2.19
C ARG A 439 28.15 -3.20 -2.38
N TYR A 440 27.74 -3.73 -3.53
CA TYR A 440 26.35 -3.96 -3.89
C TYR A 440 26.16 -5.45 -4.09
N ASP A 441 25.29 -6.08 -3.33
CA ASP A 441 25.05 -7.51 -3.42
C ASP A 441 23.59 -7.81 -3.76
N LEU A 442 23.39 -8.72 -4.71
CA LEU A 442 22.10 -9.37 -4.93
C LEU A 442 22.15 -10.76 -4.31
N ILE A 443 21.29 -11.00 -3.33
CA ILE A 443 21.23 -12.25 -2.57
C ILE A 443 19.85 -12.87 -2.81
N ILE A 444 19.82 -14.03 -3.45
CA ILE A 444 18.61 -14.85 -3.61
C ILE A 444 18.81 -16.09 -2.76
N GLU A 445 18.02 -16.23 -1.70
CA GLU A 445 18.19 -17.35 -0.77
C GLU A 445 16.91 -17.97 -0.22
N ASN A 446 17.01 -19.23 0.18
CA ASN A 446 15.93 -19.99 0.83
C ASN A 446 14.60 -19.87 0.06
N SER A 447 14.66 -19.91 -1.27
CA SER A 447 13.54 -19.56 -2.14
C SER A 447 13.37 -20.61 -3.22
N PHE A 448 12.14 -20.80 -3.70
CA PHE A 448 11.88 -21.87 -4.66
C PHE A 448 10.75 -21.60 -5.65
N THR A 449 10.70 -22.39 -6.71
CA THR A 449 9.58 -22.34 -7.65
C THR A 449 9.08 -23.73 -8.03
N THR A 450 7.77 -23.84 -8.23
CA THR A 450 7.12 -24.95 -8.94
C THR A 450 6.39 -24.45 -10.19
N SER A 451 6.73 -23.24 -10.66
CA SER A 451 6.13 -22.60 -11.83
C SER A 451 6.43 -23.38 -13.10
N ASP A 452 5.43 -23.62 -13.92
CA ASP A 452 5.67 -24.00 -15.31
C ASP A 452 6.07 -22.75 -16.09
N ILE A 453 7.22 -22.81 -16.74
CA ILE A 453 7.89 -21.68 -17.37
C ILE A 453 8.01 -21.94 -18.87
N THR A 454 7.37 -21.08 -19.67
CA THR A 454 7.50 -21.04 -21.12
C THR A 454 8.13 -19.72 -21.55
N GLY A 455 9.20 -19.77 -22.34
CA GLY A 455 9.93 -18.60 -22.83
C GLY A 455 10.63 -18.85 -24.17
N ASN A 456 11.28 -17.84 -24.74
CA ASN A 456 12.06 -17.99 -25.98
C ASN A 456 13.53 -18.35 -25.71
N ASP A 457 14.28 -17.43 -25.09
CA ASP A 457 15.70 -17.60 -24.75
C ASP A 457 15.99 -17.15 -23.30
N TYR A 458 17.04 -17.69 -22.69
CA TYR A 458 17.41 -17.45 -21.30
C TYR A 458 16.28 -17.80 -20.31
N VAL A 459 15.92 -19.08 -20.27
CA VAL A 459 14.84 -19.61 -19.41
C VAL A 459 15.43 -20.39 -18.25
N GLY A 460 15.37 -19.83 -17.04
CA GLY A 460 15.87 -20.47 -15.82
C GLY A 460 14.74 -20.87 -14.88
N THR A 461 14.94 -21.96 -14.12
CA THR A 461 14.01 -22.26 -13.02
C THR A 461 14.07 -21.18 -11.94
N ILE A 462 15.26 -20.70 -11.58
CA ILE A 462 15.42 -19.64 -10.57
C ILE A 462 15.44 -18.26 -11.23
N ALA A 463 16.39 -18.03 -12.14
CA ALA A 463 16.52 -16.75 -12.80
C ALA A 463 16.74 -16.85 -14.30
N GLY A 464 16.12 -15.97 -15.07
CA GLY A 464 16.30 -15.93 -16.52
C GLY A 464 17.70 -15.50 -16.90
N TYR A 465 18.10 -14.30 -16.46
CA TYR A 465 19.40 -13.72 -16.79
C TYR A 465 20.00 -12.97 -15.60
N LEU A 466 21.25 -13.29 -15.26
CA LEU A 466 22.02 -12.57 -14.25
C LEU A 466 23.25 -11.94 -14.90
N TYR A 467 23.47 -10.66 -14.63
CA TYR A 467 24.60 -9.93 -15.15
C TYR A 467 25.29 -9.14 -14.06
N LYS A 468 26.58 -9.43 -13.90
CA LYS A 468 27.45 -8.68 -13.02
C LYS A 468 28.54 -8.00 -13.85
N TYR A 469 28.67 -6.70 -13.68
CA TYR A 469 29.74 -5.93 -14.29
C TYR A 469 30.57 -5.21 -13.22
N SER A 470 31.90 -5.20 -13.37
CA SER A 470 32.81 -4.46 -12.50
C SER A 470 33.81 -3.61 -13.27
N ARG A 471 33.88 -2.31 -12.98
CA ARG A 471 34.80 -1.39 -13.67
C ARG A 471 36.24 -1.41 -13.11
N GLU A 472 36.46 -1.84 -11.87
CA GLU A 472 37.75 -1.70 -11.18
C GLU A 472 38.14 -2.92 -10.33
N SER A 473 39.44 -3.13 -10.12
CA SER A 473 39.96 -4.24 -9.32
C SER A 473 39.71 -4.05 -7.82
N GLY A 474 39.17 -5.10 -7.17
CA GLY A 474 38.92 -5.10 -5.73
C GLY A 474 37.51 -4.63 -5.29
N SER A 475 36.55 -4.51 -6.21
CA SER A 475 35.14 -4.43 -5.84
C SER A 475 34.60 -5.81 -5.45
N ASP A 476 34.01 -5.90 -4.26
CA ASP A 476 33.49 -7.14 -3.66
C ASP A 476 31.97 -7.29 -3.85
N THR A 477 31.44 -6.76 -4.95
CA THR A 477 30.02 -6.91 -5.33
C THR A 477 29.74 -8.34 -5.79
N PHE A 478 28.74 -8.98 -5.18
CA PHE A 478 28.38 -10.37 -5.46
C PHE A 478 26.92 -10.56 -5.88
N ILE A 479 26.71 -11.57 -6.73
CA ILE A 479 25.41 -12.21 -6.85
C ILE A 479 25.52 -13.56 -6.14
N THR A 480 24.72 -13.75 -5.09
CA THR A 480 24.74 -14.93 -4.24
C THR A 480 23.43 -15.69 -4.37
N LEU A 481 23.53 -16.96 -4.75
CA LEU A 481 22.41 -17.89 -4.86
C LEU A 481 22.59 -18.97 -3.81
N LYS A 482 21.62 -19.13 -2.91
CA LYS A 482 21.79 -20.04 -1.76
C LYS A 482 20.52 -20.76 -1.39
N ASN A 483 20.60 -22.08 -1.23
CA ASN A 483 19.48 -22.90 -0.76
C ASN A 483 18.22 -22.73 -1.65
N LEU A 484 18.40 -22.80 -2.96
CA LEU A 484 17.34 -22.57 -3.95
C LEU A 484 16.89 -23.87 -4.58
N TYR A 485 15.62 -23.97 -4.99
CA TYR A 485 15.22 -25.08 -5.85
C TYR A 485 14.12 -24.75 -6.87
N GLY A 486 14.17 -25.44 -8.01
CA GLY A 486 13.17 -25.32 -9.06
C GLY A 486 12.64 -26.68 -9.51
N THR A 487 11.31 -26.84 -9.52
CA THR A 487 10.66 -28.11 -9.89
C THR A 487 9.69 -28.01 -11.06
N GLY A 488 9.24 -26.81 -11.44
CA GLY A 488 8.25 -26.68 -12.51
C GLY A 488 8.83 -26.88 -13.92
N LYS A 489 7.96 -27.20 -14.88
CA LYS A 489 8.38 -27.58 -16.24
C LYS A 489 8.98 -26.38 -16.98
N ILE A 490 10.11 -26.59 -17.66
CA ILE A 490 10.66 -25.60 -18.60
C ILE A 490 10.27 -25.96 -20.04
N THR A 491 9.81 -24.96 -20.78
CA THR A 491 9.59 -25.02 -22.23
C THR A 491 10.27 -23.81 -22.87
N SER A 492 11.19 -24.05 -23.78
CA SER A 492 11.98 -23.01 -24.45
C SER A 492 12.10 -23.32 -25.95
N THR A 493 12.16 -22.29 -26.79
CA THR A 493 12.47 -22.44 -28.21
C THR A 493 13.98 -22.40 -28.49
N ASP A 494 14.77 -21.84 -27.57
CA ASP A 494 16.24 -21.87 -27.59
C ASP A 494 16.81 -22.82 -26.51
N THR A 495 18.14 -22.93 -26.49
CA THR A 495 18.94 -23.88 -25.72
C THR A 495 19.51 -23.33 -24.41
N ASN A 496 19.46 -22.00 -24.19
CA ASN A 496 19.94 -21.40 -22.94
C ASN A 496 18.91 -21.60 -21.82
N ILE A 497 18.86 -22.82 -21.30
CA ILE A 497 17.97 -23.25 -20.22
C ILE A 497 18.76 -23.85 -19.05
N GLY A 498 18.25 -23.71 -17.82
CA GLY A 498 18.90 -24.30 -16.65
C GLY A 498 18.31 -23.89 -15.31
N LEU A 499 19.10 -24.03 -14.24
CA LEU A 499 18.80 -23.33 -12.98
C LEU A 499 18.75 -21.81 -13.23
N LEU A 500 19.75 -21.34 -13.97
CA LEU A 500 19.79 -20.01 -14.56
C LEU A 500 19.72 -20.16 -16.08
N GLY A 501 18.96 -19.30 -16.75
CA GLY A 501 18.96 -19.25 -18.22
C GLY A 501 20.32 -18.77 -18.74
N LYS A 502 20.86 -17.71 -18.14
CA LYS A 502 22.22 -17.23 -18.38
C LYS A 502 22.78 -16.46 -17.20
N ALA A 503 24.09 -16.55 -17.02
CA ALA A 503 24.85 -15.77 -16.06
C ALA A 503 26.11 -15.22 -16.76
N ILE A 504 26.25 -13.89 -16.83
CA ILE A 504 27.45 -13.23 -17.35
C ILE A 504 28.16 -12.52 -16.21
N GLN A 505 29.49 -12.59 -16.27
CA GLN A 505 30.35 -11.73 -15.49
C GLN A 505 31.44 -11.10 -16.35
N ASP A 506 31.47 -9.77 -16.33
CA ASP A 506 32.44 -8.97 -17.04
C ASP A 506 33.18 -8.02 -16.07
N GLY A 507 34.39 -7.61 -16.47
CA GLY A 507 35.22 -6.68 -15.69
C GLY A 507 36.21 -7.37 -14.74
N TYR A 508 36.60 -6.69 -13.65
CA TYR A 508 37.60 -7.20 -12.71
C TYR A 508 37.01 -8.23 -11.70
N THR A 509 37.81 -9.23 -11.31
CA THR A 509 37.34 -10.56 -10.86
C THR A 509 37.83 -11.01 -9.47
N ALA A 510 37.31 -10.42 -8.38
CA ALA A 510 37.60 -10.92 -7.02
C ALA A 510 36.69 -12.10 -6.60
N ILE A 511 35.36 -12.03 -6.83
CA ILE A 511 34.44 -13.19 -6.77
C ILE A 511 33.34 -13.02 -7.83
N THR A 512 32.83 -14.16 -8.25
CA THR A 512 32.01 -14.41 -9.42
C THR A 512 30.68 -15.05 -8.98
N ILE A 513 29.55 -14.72 -9.62
CA ILE A 513 28.21 -15.25 -9.29
C ILE A 513 28.27 -16.65 -8.64
N SER A 514 27.85 -16.76 -7.38
CA SER A 514 28.07 -17.97 -6.58
C SER A 514 26.76 -18.70 -6.32
N ALA A 515 26.79 -20.03 -6.38
CA ALA A 515 25.64 -20.87 -6.10
C ALA A 515 26.00 -21.96 -5.09
N THR A 516 25.26 -22.03 -3.97
CA THR A 516 25.45 -23.03 -2.92
C THR A 516 24.11 -23.68 -2.59
N ASN A 517 24.06 -25.01 -2.48
CA ASN A 517 22.83 -25.75 -2.20
C ASN A 517 21.67 -25.36 -3.14
N CYS A 518 21.95 -25.22 -4.43
CA CYS A 518 20.94 -24.88 -5.43
C CYS A 518 20.60 -26.13 -6.24
N TYR A 519 19.31 -26.42 -6.38
CA TYR A 519 18.83 -27.69 -6.92
C TYR A 519 17.77 -27.50 -7.99
N TYR A 520 17.63 -28.52 -8.84
CA TYR A 520 16.49 -28.63 -9.75
C TYR A 520 16.14 -30.11 -9.92
N VAL A 521 14.92 -30.38 -10.37
CA VAL A 521 14.42 -31.76 -10.51
C VAL A 521 14.31 -32.10 -12.00
N PRO A 522 15.25 -32.86 -12.60
CA PRO A 522 15.22 -33.20 -14.03
C PRO A 522 13.90 -33.86 -14.47
N GLU A 523 13.32 -34.71 -13.61
CA GLU A 523 12.11 -35.47 -13.92
C GLU A 523 10.90 -34.57 -14.22
N THR A 524 10.82 -33.40 -13.58
CA THR A 524 9.70 -32.46 -13.73
C THR A 524 10.05 -31.24 -14.58
N THR A 525 11.29 -30.74 -14.45
CA THR A 525 11.78 -29.56 -15.20
C THR A 525 12.06 -29.88 -16.67
N GLY A 526 12.44 -31.12 -16.99
CA GLY A 526 12.94 -31.52 -18.31
C GLY A 526 14.40 -31.09 -18.58
N LEU A 527 15.10 -30.56 -17.58
CA LEU A 527 16.51 -30.16 -17.70
C LEU A 527 17.45 -31.38 -17.71
N SER A 528 18.61 -31.22 -18.34
CA SER A 528 19.73 -32.18 -18.24
C SER A 528 20.18 -32.35 -16.79
N THR A 529 20.74 -33.50 -16.43
CA THR A 529 21.30 -33.75 -15.09
C THR A 529 22.59 -32.97 -14.80
N THR A 530 23.12 -32.23 -15.77
CA THR A 530 24.30 -31.35 -15.63
C THR A 530 23.90 -29.88 -15.75
N SER A 531 24.25 -29.05 -14.76
CA SER A 531 24.09 -27.60 -14.78
C SER A 531 25.27 -26.91 -14.10
N THR A 532 25.63 -25.69 -14.55
CA THR A 532 26.74 -24.92 -13.99
C THR A 532 26.49 -24.43 -12.57
N TYR A 533 25.24 -24.05 -12.26
CA TYR A 533 24.89 -23.35 -11.02
C TYR A 533 23.95 -24.15 -10.11
N GLY A 534 23.58 -25.37 -10.50
CA GLY A 534 22.65 -26.20 -9.74
C GLY A 534 22.99 -27.68 -9.82
N THR A 535 22.54 -28.44 -8.82
CA THR A 535 22.69 -29.89 -8.76
C THR A 535 21.33 -30.56 -9.00
N ALA A 536 21.30 -31.55 -9.88
CA ALA A 536 20.10 -32.37 -10.08
C ALA A 536 19.73 -33.09 -8.77
N LYS A 537 18.47 -33.00 -8.38
CA LYS A 537 17.90 -33.64 -7.19
C LYS A 537 16.70 -34.49 -7.59
N ASN A 538 16.55 -35.66 -6.98
CA ASN A 538 15.41 -36.52 -7.28
C ASN A 538 14.12 -35.91 -6.73
N TYR A 539 13.03 -36.00 -7.49
CA TYR A 539 11.71 -35.51 -7.07
C TYR A 539 11.30 -35.98 -5.67
N GLN A 540 11.60 -37.22 -5.29
CA GLN A 540 11.25 -37.78 -3.98
C GLN A 540 11.96 -37.07 -2.82
N ASN A 541 13.18 -36.57 -3.03
CA ASN A 541 13.92 -35.85 -1.98
C ASN A 541 13.32 -34.49 -1.66
N MET A 542 12.45 -33.95 -2.51
CA MET A 542 11.79 -32.67 -2.28
C MET A 542 10.75 -32.72 -1.15
N PHE A 543 10.40 -33.92 -0.68
CA PHE A 543 9.38 -34.17 0.35
C PHE A 543 9.99 -34.57 1.71
N THR A 544 11.30 -34.43 1.88
CA THR A 544 12.03 -34.88 3.07
C THR A 544 12.66 -33.69 3.79
N GLN A 545 12.32 -33.43 5.05
CA GLN A 545 12.78 -32.23 5.76
C GLN A 545 14.31 -32.16 5.91
N SER A 546 14.98 -33.31 6.14
CA SER A 546 16.44 -33.36 6.33
C SER A 546 17.22 -32.92 5.08
N GLU A 547 16.58 -32.93 3.91
CA GLU A 547 17.13 -32.46 2.64
C GLU A 547 17.22 -30.94 2.53
N PHE A 548 16.62 -30.22 3.48
CA PHE A 548 16.57 -28.75 3.58
C PHE A 548 17.15 -28.28 4.92
N SER A 549 18.26 -28.87 5.36
CA SER A 549 18.83 -28.64 6.70
C SER A 549 19.22 -27.19 7.01
N SER A 550 19.31 -26.33 5.99
CA SER A 550 19.61 -24.90 6.12
C SER A 550 18.37 -24.01 6.25
N TRP A 551 17.17 -24.57 6.18
CA TRP A 551 15.90 -23.85 6.26
C TRP A 551 15.37 -23.86 7.69
N ASP A 552 14.77 -22.75 8.14
CA ASP A 552 14.17 -22.66 9.47
C ASP A 552 12.73 -23.20 9.47
N PHE A 553 12.58 -24.47 9.83
CA PHE A 553 11.28 -25.12 10.03
C PHE A 553 10.65 -24.86 11.41
N ASN A 554 11.34 -24.18 12.32
CA ASN A 554 10.77 -23.83 13.62
C ASN A 554 9.87 -22.61 13.51
N THR A 555 10.26 -21.61 12.70
CA THR A 555 9.54 -20.33 12.64
C THR A 555 9.00 -19.97 11.26
N ILE A 556 9.72 -20.28 10.17
CA ILE A 556 9.39 -19.78 8.83
C ILE A 556 8.63 -20.82 8.00
N TRP A 557 9.21 -22.02 7.90
CA TRP A 557 8.77 -23.05 6.98
C TRP A 557 7.99 -24.17 7.69
N VAL A 558 7.14 -24.82 6.93
CA VAL A 558 6.46 -26.07 7.29
C VAL A 558 6.70 -27.08 6.17
N ILE A 559 6.88 -28.34 6.54
CA ILE A 559 6.87 -29.46 5.63
C ILE A 559 6.11 -30.60 6.30
N GLU A 560 5.14 -31.19 5.59
CA GLU A 560 4.49 -32.41 6.04
C GLU A 560 5.30 -33.57 5.48
N GLU A 561 6.15 -34.16 6.32
CA GLU A 561 7.15 -35.18 5.93
C GLU A 561 6.56 -36.26 5.02
N GLY A 562 7.21 -36.47 3.88
CA GLY A 562 6.78 -37.42 2.84
C GLY A 562 5.56 -37.01 2.02
N SER A 563 4.90 -35.89 2.34
CA SER A 563 3.60 -35.49 1.81
C SER A 563 3.64 -34.18 1.03
N THR A 564 4.40 -33.18 1.50
CA THR A 564 4.51 -31.87 0.83
C THR A 564 5.96 -31.45 0.62
N MET A 565 6.20 -30.56 -0.33
CA MET A 565 7.39 -29.70 -0.34
C MET A 565 7.28 -28.62 0.76
N PRO A 566 8.37 -27.92 1.12
CA PRO A 566 8.32 -26.79 2.05
C PRO A 566 7.33 -25.69 1.63
N TYR A 567 6.65 -25.08 2.60
CA TYR A 567 5.78 -23.91 2.41
C TYR A 567 5.79 -23.00 3.63
N LEU A 568 5.48 -21.71 3.44
CA LEU A 568 5.53 -20.72 4.52
C LEU A 568 4.40 -20.93 5.53
N ARG A 569 4.72 -20.78 6.82
CA ARG A 569 3.78 -21.05 7.93
C ARG A 569 2.57 -20.11 7.99
N ASN A 570 2.76 -18.85 7.62
CA ASN A 570 1.81 -17.76 7.88
C ASN A 570 0.97 -17.35 6.66
N ILE A 571 1.00 -18.15 5.60
CA ILE A 571 0.22 -17.90 4.38
C ILE A 571 -0.51 -19.19 3.95
N PRO A 572 -1.55 -19.10 3.10
CA PRO A 572 -2.33 -20.26 2.69
C PRO A 572 -1.47 -21.39 2.11
N LYS A 573 -1.77 -22.63 2.52
CA LYS A 573 -1.06 -23.83 2.03
C LYS A 573 -1.22 -23.94 0.51
N PRO A 574 -0.12 -24.00 -0.25
CA PRO A 574 -0.13 -24.16 -1.70
C PRO A 574 -0.72 -25.49 -2.18
N ASN A 575 -1.22 -25.51 -3.43
CA ASN A 575 -1.78 -26.71 -4.03
C ASN A 575 -0.74 -27.58 -4.75
N LYS A 576 0.28 -26.99 -5.40
CA LYS A 576 1.23 -27.74 -6.24
C LYS A 576 2.37 -28.38 -5.45
N ILE A 577 2.52 -28.05 -4.17
CA ILE A 577 3.52 -28.66 -3.28
C ILE A 577 3.19 -30.09 -2.83
N ASN A 578 1.95 -30.55 -3.03
CA ASN A 578 1.54 -31.88 -2.58
C ASN A 578 2.16 -32.95 -3.47
N LYS A 579 2.62 -34.04 -2.85
CA LYS A 579 3.16 -35.19 -3.58
C LYS A 579 2.06 -35.80 -4.45
N SER A 580 2.27 -35.81 -5.76
CA SER A 580 1.40 -36.57 -6.67
C SER A 580 1.51 -38.07 -6.31
N GLN A 581 0.38 -38.71 -6.00
CA GLN A 581 0.33 -40.14 -5.70
C GLN A 581 0.70 -41.00 -6.90
#